data_AF-A0A973UY61-F1
#
_entry.id   AF-A0A973UY61-F1
#
_cell.length_a   1.000
_cell.length_b   1.000
_cell.length_c   1.000
_cell.angle_alpha   90.00
_cell.angle_beta   90.00
_cell.angle_gamma   90.00
#
_symmetry.space_group_name_H-M   'P 1'
#
loop_
_entity.id
_entity.type
_entity.pdbx_description
1 polymer ?
#
loop_
_entity_poly.entity_id
_entity_poly.type
_entity_poly.pdbx_seq_one_letter_code
_entity_poly.pdbx_strand_id
1 'polypeptide(L)'
;MRKIRGILKIASWMAWVAAALAAGPVTLTWAGTVASPYVYNVAFADERMTQPDVTRRVAEKEMARVDERIHATRATRVVLDGIRFTAKNHPSSISLISENFAAPLERASYVSAGLLTQRYVGGSSIRDELMYAAPRIAAAGSVRAEDWYRGPMRSTGTRRADLSPEHIAERQEGLIGAAMLVWGDTDPDHYGMSGFGDVGNAELFADGVSLGQSAWPQGLWDVPDADAAYQLRVTTMRFNPGAPNHPNWSLFYGTETQFRFRSQRPSDAGLYALPILVPSYDIGVDTRNLAPADAAFEVGFGAGGQRDYDAGQITAAQAWVSFDDGTTWQEVTVTRKGAGFVTTVDQSSAAGKNVSLRVDLTDEHGNGVRQTIIRAYGVR
;
A
#
# COMPACT_ATOMS: atom_id res chain seq x y z
N MET A 1 -8.72 38.42 -35.99
CA MET A 1 -8.76 37.28 -35.05
C MET A 1 -7.37 37.08 -34.46
N ARG A 2 -7.20 37.19 -33.14
CA ARG A 2 -5.93 36.84 -32.47
C ARG A 2 -6.12 35.50 -31.77
N LYS A 3 -5.32 34.49 -32.13
CA LYS A 3 -5.26 33.17 -31.46
C LYS A 3 -4.00 33.15 -30.59
N ILE A 4 -4.13 32.79 -29.31
CA ILE A 4 -2.99 32.58 -28.40
C ILE A 4 -3.22 31.27 -27.64
N ARG A 5 -2.17 30.46 -27.53
CA ARG A 5 -2.05 29.29 -26.65
C ARG A 5 -1.26 29.69 -25.40
N GLY A 6 -1.75 29.36 -24.20
CA GLY A 6 -1.05 29.63 -22.94
C GLY A 6 -1.47 28.65 -21.82
N ILE A 7 -0.51 28.35 -20.93
CA ILE A 7 -0.65 27.47 -19.75
C ILE A 7 -1.10 28.34 -18.55
N LEU A 8 -2.03 27.79 -17.75
CA LEU A 8 -2.91 28.49 -16.81
C LEU A 8 -2.21 29.25 -15.66
N LYS A 9 -2.52 30.54 -15.49
CA LYS A 9 -2.59 31.26 -14.20
C LYS A 9 -3.90 32.05 -14.15
N ILE A 10 -4.83 31.64 -13.29
CA ILE A 10 -6.27 32.00 -13.33
C ILE A 10 -6.54 33.50 -13.08
N ALA A 11 -5.79 34.15 -12.19
CA ALA A 11 -6.08 35.53 -11.77
C ALA A 11 -5.79 36.60 -12.85
N SER A 12 -4.65 36.50 -13.54
CA SER A 12 -4.27 37.43 -14.63
C SER A 12 -5.16 37.30 -15.86
N TRP A 13 -5.78 36.13 -16.02
CA TRP A 13 -6.63 35.83 -17.17
C TRP A 13 -8.01 36.48 -17.02
N MET A 14 -8.60 36.50 -15.82
CA MET A 14 -9.91 37.11 -15.58
C MET A 14 -9.94 38.62 -15.86
N ALA A 15 -8.90 39.34 -15.47
CA ALA A 15 -8.78 40.78 -15.74
C ALA A 15 -8.69 41.07 -17.26
N TRP A 16 -7.98 40.23 -18.00
CA TRP A 16 -7.88 40.36 -19.46
C TRP A 16 -9.20 40.03 -20.17
N VAL A 17 -9.87 38.95 -19.76
CA VAL A 17 -11.19 38.57 -20.31
C VAL A 17 -12.22 39.66 -20.06
N ALA A 18 -12.24 40.24 -18.86
CA ALA A 18 -13.14 41.35 -18.53
C ALA A 18 -12.90 42.57 -19.44
N ALA A 19 -11.64 42.95 -19.67
CA ALA A 19 -11.29 44.04 -20.57
C ALA A 19 -11.64 43.73 -22.04
N ALA A 20 -11.45 42.49 -22.49
CA ALA A 20 -11.77 42.06 -23.85
C ALA A 20 -13.29 42.03 -24.10
N LEU A 21 -14.08 41.58 -23.13
CA LEU A 21 -15.55 41.58 -23.19
C LEU A 21 -16.14 43.00 -23.24
N ALA A 22 -15.51 43.97 -22.55
CA ALA A 22 -15.91 45.37 -22.61
C ALA A 22 -15.76 45.99 -24.02
N ALA A 23 -14.92 45.40 -24.88
CA ALA A 23 -14.68 45.87 -26.25
C ALA A 23 -15.54 45.18 -27.32
N GLY A 24 -16.35 44.18 -26.94
CA GLY A 24 -17.25 43.45 -27.84
C GLY A 24 -17.25 41.94 -27.60
N PRO A 25 -18.01 41.17 -28.41
CA PRO A 25 -18.08 39.72 -28.28
C PRO A 25 -16.70 39.06 -28.41
N VAL A 26 -16.32 38.25 -27.42
CA VAL A 26 -15.06 37.51 -27.41
C VAL A 26 -15.33 36.02 -27.58
N THR A 27 -14.68 35.39 -28.56
CA THR A 27 -14.59 33.93 -28.61
C THR A 27 -13.34 33.48 -27.89
N LEU A 28 -13.51 32.71 -26.83
CA LEU A 28 -12.42 32.10 -26.11
C LEU A 28 -12.15 30.69 -26.65
N THR A 29 -10.90 30.38 -26.94
CA THR A 29 -10.43 29.00 -27.13
C THR A 29 -9.44 28.69 -26.02
N TRP A 30 -9.71 27.65 -25.24
CA TRP A 30 -8.82 27.18 -24.19
C TRP A 30 -8.56 25.68 -24.39
N ALA A 31 -7.41 25.23 -23.90
CA ALA A 31 -7.07 23.81 -23.79
C ALA A 31 -6.59 23.58 -22.36
N GLY A 32 -7.18 22.61 -21.68
CA GLY A 32 -6.77 22.17 -20.35
C GLY A 32 -6.16 20.78 -20.42
N THR A 33 -5.24 20.49 -19.51
CA THR A 33 -4.78 19.12 -19.24
C THR A 33 -5.45 18.68 -17.95
N VAL A 34 -6.29 17.65 -18.01
CA VAL A 34 -7.13 17.21 -16.87
C VAL A 34 -6.26 16.71 -15.70
N ALA A 35 -5.16 16.03 -16.00
CA ALA A 35 -4.12 15.66 -15.07
C ALA A 35 -2.77 15.75 -15.77
N SER A 36 -1.81 16.50 -15.20
CA SER A 36 -0.49 16.68 -15.81
C SER A 36 0.25 15.34 -15.91
N PRO A 37 0.87 15.01 -17.06
CA PRO A 37 1.67 13.79 -17.21
C PRO A 37 3.00 13.86 -16.44
N TYR A 38 3.27 14.98 -15.78
CA TYR A 38 4.41 15.14 -14.89
C TYR A 38 4.13 16.07 -13.70
N VAL A 39 4.91 15.92 -12.64
CA VAL A 39 4.95 16.83 -11.48
C VAL A 39 6.39 17.13 -11.08
N TYR A 40 6.65 18.36 -10.63
CA TYR A 40 7.96 18.77 -10.11
C TYR A 40 7.86 19.03 -8.61
N ASN A 41 8.47 18.15 -7.83
CA ASN A 41 8.58 18.25 -6.38
C ASN A 41 9.94 18.89 -6.04
N VAL A 42 9.93 20.23 -5.98
CA VAL A 42 11.14 21.03 -5.82
C VAL A 42 11.24 21.59 -4.41
N ALA A 43 12.35 21.27 -3.72
CA ALA A 43 12.70 21.83 -2.43
C ALA A 43 14.20 22.12 -2.39
N PHE A 44 14.57 23.15 -1.62
CA PHE A 44 15.96 23.51 -1.37
C PHE A 44 16.18 23.52 0.14
N ALA A 45 17.37 23.14 0.59
CA ALA A 45 17.76 23.19 2.00
C ALA A 45 19.21 23.66 2.14
N ASP A 46 19.58 24.70 1.38
CA ASP A 46 20.91 25.29 1.40
C ASP A 46 20.94 26.63 2.15
N GLU A 47 22.13 27.12 2.50
CA GLU A 47 22.33 28.32 3.34
C GLU A 47 21.68 29.59 2.77
N ARG A 48 21.40 29.63 1.48
CA ARG A 48 20.82 30.80 0.82
C ARG A 48 19.32 30.93 1.08
N MET A 49 18.68 29.98 1.79
CA MET A 49 17.26 30.10 2.18
C MET A 49 16.96 31.32 3.06
N THR A 50 17.98 31.89 3.72
CA THR A 50 17.84 33.10 4.55
C THR A 50 18.03 34.39 3.75
N GLN A 51 18.42 34.30 2.48
CA GLN A 51 18.65 35.46 1.63
C GLN A 51 17.36 35.85 0.89
N PRO A 52 17.02 37.15 0.81
CA PRO A 52 15.90 37.60 0.00
C PRO A 52 16.22 37.45 -1.51
N ASP A 53 15.17 37.33 -2.33
CA ASP A 53 15.22 37.44 -3.80
C ASP A 53 16.18 36.47 -4.53
N VAL A 54 16.34 35.26 -4.01
CA VAL A 54 17.20 34.25 -4.61
C VAL A 54 16.53 33.59 -5.81
N THR A 55 17.02 33.87 -7.02
CA THR A 55 16.60 33.15 -8.23
C THR A 55 17.25 31.77 -8.31
N ARG A 56 16.43 30.75 -8.61
CA ARG A 56 16.86 29.36 -8.81
C ARG A 56 16.47 28.87 -10.20
N ARG A 57 17.37 28.10 -10.81
CA ARG A 57 17.10 27.29 -12.00
C ARG A 57 17.39 25.85 -11.62
N VAL A 58 16.44 24.97 -11.91
CA VAL A 58 16.58 23.53 -11.70
C VAL A 58 16.46 22.87 -13.05
N ALA A 59 17.48 22.10 -13.43
CA ALA A 59 17.42 21.29 -14.63
C ALA A 59 16.92 19.88 -14.28
N GLU A 60 16.15 19.25 -15.17
CA GLU A 60 15.61 17.90 -14.97
C GLU A 60 16.70 16.86 -14.63
N LYS A 61 17.87 16.96 -15.28
CA LYS A 61 19.04 16.10 -15.04
C LYS A 61 19.61 16.19 -13.61
N GLU A 62 19.28 17.25 -12.88
CA GLU A 62 19.70 17.47 -11.48
C GLU A 62 18.70 16.86 -10.48
N MET A 63 17.58 16.32 -10.99
CA MET A 63 16.50 15.73 -10.21
C MET A 63 16.52 14.21 -10.35
N ALA A 64 15.88 13.54 -9.40
CA ALA A 64 15.51 12.14 -9.55
C ALA A 64 14.16 12.04 -10.27
N ARG A 65 14.00 11.06 -11.15
CA ARG A 65 12.75 10.76 -11.83
C ARG A 65 12.11 9.51 -11.22
N VAL A 66 10.82 9.60 -10.94
CA VAL A 66 9.96 8.49 -10.52
C VAL A 66 8.86 8.35 -11.57
N ASP A 67 8.78 7.21 -12.25
CA ASP A 67 7.66 6.86 -13.11
C ASP A 67 6.58 6.21 -12.23
N GLU A 68 5.52 6.95 -11.96
CA GLU A 68 4.51 6.61 -10.96
C GLU A 68 3.24 6.11 -11.64
N ARG A 69 2.71 4.98 -11.17
CA ARG A 69 1.36 4.52 -11.48
C ARG A 69 0.55 4.50 -10.20
N ILE A 70 -0.56 5.21 -10.20
CA ILE A 70 -1.46 5.28 -9.05
C ILE A 70 -2.73 4.54 -9.41
N HIS A 71 -2.93 3.40 -8.77
CA HIS A 71 -4.05 2.52 -9.09
C HIS A 71 -5.34 3.01 -8.43
N ALA A 72 -6.45 2.79 -9.14
CA ALA A 72 -7.78 2.85 -8.57
C ALA A 72 -8.20 1.47 -8.04
N THR A 73 -9.16 1.45 -7.11
CA THR A 73 -9.76 0.20 -6.62
C THR A 73 -11.08 -0.04 -7.36
N ARG A 74 -10.96 -0.44 -8.64
CA ARG A 74 -12.02 -0.63 -9.64
C ARG A 74 -12.57 0.64 -10.28
N ALA A 75 -13.11 1.55 -9.47
CA ALA A 75 -13.73 2.78 -9.96
C ALA A 75 -12.83 3.99 -9.73
N THR A 76 -12.96 5.01 -10.60
CA THR A 76 -12.20 6.25 -10.47
C THR A 76 -12.46 6.88 -9.10
N ARG A 77 -11.37 7.27 -8.42
CA ARG A 77 -11.44 7.98 -7.13
C ARG A 77 -10.54 9.20 -7.14
N VAL A 78 -10.90 10.21 -6.36
CA VAL A 78 -10.07 11.39 -6.16
C VAL A 78 -9.04 11.07 -5.08
N VAL A 79 -7.77 11.30 -5.38
CA VAL A 79 -6.65 11.05 -4.48
C VAL A 79 -5.89 12.34 -4.21
N LEU A 80 -5.27 12.40 -3.04
CA LEU A 80 -4.21 13.34 -2.73
C LEU A 80 -2.86 12.68 -2.94
N ASP A 81 -1.87 13.48 -3.31
CA ASP A 81 -0.45 13.09 -3.33
C ASP A 81 0.34 14.16 -2.61
N GLY A 82 1.19 13.74 -1.68
CA GLY A 82 2.07 14.63 -0.95
C GLY A 82 3.46 14.07 -0.79
N ILE A 83 4.41 14.97 -0.60
CA ILE A 83 5.80 14.65 -0.37
C ILE A 83 6.35 15.52 0.74
N ARG A 84 7.03 14.88 1.69
CA ARG A 84 7.76 15.53 2.75
C ARG A 84 9.24 15.58 2.39
N PHE A 85 9.83 16.76 2.54
CA PHE A 85 11.27 16.97 2.46
C PHE A 85 11.83 17.24 3.86
N THR A 86 12.88 16.51 4.22
CA THR A 86 13.62 16.69 5.47
C THR A 86 15.07 16.98 5.14
N ALA A 87 15.58 18.10 5.65
CA ALA A 87 16.98 18.45 5.47
C ALA A 87 17.85 17.66 6.44
N LYS A 88 19.00 17.14 5.97
CA LYS A 88 19.88 16.25 6.75
C LYS A 88 20.31 16.82 8.11
N ASN A 89 20.51 18.14 8.19
CA ASN A 89 21.07 18.81 9.36
C ASN A 89 20.08 19.78 10.03
N HIS A 90 18.79 19.72 9.68
CA HIS A 90 17.77 20.55 10.32
C HIS A 90 16.62 19.69 10.82
N PRO A 91 16.08 19.96 12.03
CA PRO A 91 14.95 19.20 12.57
C PRO A 91 13.63 19.53 11.84
N SER A 92 13.62 20.54 10.97
CA SER A 92 12.43 20.98 10.24
C SER A 92 12.22 20.18 8.96
N SER A 93 10.96 19.88 8.68
CA SER A 93 10.51 19.32 7.39
C SER A 93 9.46 20.22 6.77
N ILE A 94 9.36 20.17 5.44
CA ILE A 94 8.29 20.81 4.69
C ILE A 94 7.51 19.74 3.93
N SER A 95 6.19 19.81 4.00
CA SER A 95 5.30 18.95 3.21
C SER A 95 4.71 19.77 2.08
N LEU A 96 4.81 19.25 0.86
CA LEU A 96 4.09 19.74 -0.30
C LEU A 96 2.95 18.78 -0.58
N ILE A 97 1.75 19.32 -0.82
CA ILE A 97 0.58 18.55 -1.23
C ILE A 97 0.23 19.02 -2.64
N SER A 98 0.18 18.08 -3.59
CA SER A 98 -0.30 18.34 -4.93
C SER A 98 -1.80 18.61 -4.94
N GLU A 99 -2.31 19.30 -5.96
CA GLU A 99 -3.76 19.35 -6.19
C GLU A 99 -4.31 17.93 -6.32
N ASN A 100 -5.52 17.72 -5.77
CA ASN A 100 -6.23 16.45 -5.89
C ASN A 100 -6.43 16.08 -7.37
N PHE A 101 -6.26 14.81 -7.71
CA PHE A 101 -6.47 14.29 -9.06
C PHE A 101 -7.23 12.98 -9.05
N ALA A 102 -7.73 12.58 -10.21
CA ALA A 102 -8.43 11.31 -10.38
C ALA A 102 -7.43 10.17 -10.62
N ALA A 103 -7.50 9.11 -9.82
CA ALA A 103 -6.88 7.82 -10.10
C ALA A 103 -7.85 6.93 -10.92
N PRO A 104 -7.36 6.10 -11.86
CA PRO A 104 -5.95 5.81 -12.08
C PRO A 104 -5.21 6.93 -12.82
N LEU A 105 -3.93 7.10 -12.51
CA LEU A 105 -3.05 8.07 -13.15
C LEU A 105 -1.66 7.47 -13.35
N GLU A 106 -1.06 7.72 -14.51
CA GLU A 106 0.36 7.49 -14.76
C GLU A 106 1.04 8.83 -15.03
N ARG A 107 2.17 9.09 -14.36
CA ARG A 107 2.93 10.33 -14.55
C ARG A 107 4.40 10.19 -14.19
N ALA A 108 5.23 11.10 -14.70
CA ALA A 108 6.60 11.26 -14.26
C ALA A 108 6.71 12.30 -13.13
N SER A 109 7.28 11.93 -12.00
CA SER A 109 7.54 12.83 -10.88
C SER A 109 9.02 13.11 -10.78
N TYR A 110 9.36 14.39 -10.78
CA TYR A 110 10.73 14.85 -10.63
C TYR A 110 10.92 15.36 -9.21
N VAL A 111 11.84 14.74 -8.47
CA VAL A 111 12.07 15.01 -7.05
C VAL A 111 13.47 15.58 -6.85
N SER A 112 13.59 16.61 -6.00
CA SER A 112 14.89 17.21 -5.68
C SER A 112 15.84 16.17 -5.08
N ALA A 113 17.04 16.06 -5.65
CA ALA A 113 18.05 15.12 -5.21
C ALA A 113 18.74 15.57 -3.91
N GLY A 114 19.32 14.62 -3.17
CA GLY A 114 20.16 14.90 -1.99
C GLY A 114 19.42 15.31 -0.72
N LEU A 115 18.08 15.36 -0.75
CA LEU A 115 17.23 15.56 0.43
C LEU A 115 16.60 14.23 0.83
N LEU A 116 16.36 14.05 2.14
CA LEU A 116 15.53 12.94 2.59
C LEU A 116 14.10 13.27 2.21
N THR A 117 13.47 12.36 1.47
CA THR A 117 12.11 12.51 0.97
C THR A 117 11.24 11.37 1.44
N GLN A 118 9.98 11.67 1.73
CA GLN A 118 8.98 10.66 2.04
C GLN A 118 7.68 11.01 1.33
N ARG A 119 7.22 10.12 0.47
CA ARG A 119 5.99 10.32 -0.29
C ARG A 119 4.81 9.65 0.41
N TYR A 120 3.63 10.21 0.21
CA TYR A 120 2.38 9.60 0.63
C TYR A 120 1.25 9.90 -0.36
N VAL A 121 0.41 8.90 -0.60
CA VAL A 121 -0.76 8.98 -1.48
C VAL A 121 -1.96 8.46 -0.71
N GLY A 122 -3.14 9.04 -0.90
CA GLY A 122 -4.33 8.59 -0.20
C GLY A 122 -5.62 9.21 -0.68
N GLY A 123 -6.71 8.92 0.04
CA GLY A 123 -7.99 9.58 -0.23
C GLY A 123 -7.91 11.08 0.08
N SER A 124 -8.68 11.88 -0.66
CA SER A 124 -8.60 13.34 -0.60
C SER A 124 -9.20 14.01 0.64
N SER A 125 -9.85 13.25 1.53
CA SER A 125 -10.40 13.75 2.79
C SER A 125 -9.42 13.53 3.94
N ILE A 126 -9.44 14.43 4.94
CA ILE A 126 -8.63 14.29 6.17
C ILE A 126 -8.95 13.04 7.00
N ARG A 127 -10.03 12.33 6.65
CA ARG A 127 -10.48 11.11 7.30
C ARG A 127 -10.08 9.85 6.53
N ASP A 128 -9.39 9.97 5.40
CA ASP A 128 -9.07 8.83 4.55
C ASP A 128 -7.75 8.19 4.97
N GLU A 129 -7.49 7.00 4.44
CA GLU A 129 -6.21 6.34 4.63
C GLU A 129 -5.10 7.07 3.88
N LEU A 130 -3.88 6.94 4.39
CA LEU A 130 -2.66 7.36 3.70
C LEU A 130 -1.73 6.17 3.56
N MET A 131 -1.31 5.87 2.33
CA MET A 131 -0.18 5.00 2.07
C MET A 131 1.09 5.85 2.04
N TYR A 132 2.16 5.39 2.67
CA TYR A 132 3.47 6.03 2.69
C TYR A 132 4.48 5.13 1.98
N ALA A 133 5.43 5.74 1.29
CA ALA A 133 6.66 5.06 0.88
C ALA A 133 7.74 5.21 1.96
N ALA A 134 8.71 4.30 2.00
CA ALA A 134 9.85 4.43 2.91
C ALA A 134 10.63 5.74 2.63
N PRO A 135 11.12 6.44 3.68
CA PRO A 135 11.94 7.62 3.49
C PRO A 135 13.24 7.29 2.74
N ARG A 136 13.62 8.11 1.75
CA ARG A 136 14.88 7.92 1.01
C ARG A 136 15.51 9.21 0.51
N ILE A 137 16.81 9.13 0.26
CA ILE A 137 17.57 10.17 -0.45
C ILE A 137 17.78 9.69 -1.88
N ALA A 138 17.20 10.42 -2.84
CA ALA A 138 17.38 10.10 -4.25
C ALA A 138 18.61 10.81 -4.83
N ALA A 139 19.30 10.14 -5.76
CA ALA A 139 20.43 10.70 -6.48
C ALA A 139 19.96 11.46 -7.72
N ALA A 140 20.70 12.52 -8.10
CA ALA A 140 20.45 13.26 -9.33
C ALA A 140 20.58 12.32 -10.54
N GLY A 141 19.64 12.41 -11.48
CA GLY A 141 19.58 11.55 -12.67
C GLY A 141 19.13 10.11 -12.41
N SER A 142 18.84 9.72 -11.16
CA SER A 142 18.28 8.40 -10.87
C SER A 142 16.87 8.25 -11.45
N VAL A 143 16.53 7.04 -11.90
CA VAL A 143 15.21 6.69 -12.42
C VAL A 143 14.70 5.46 -11.68
N ARG A 144 13.43 5.48 -11.26
CA ARG A 144 12.74 4.32 -10.70
C ARG A 144 11.27 4.33 -11.05
N ALA A 145 10.60 3.20 -10.89
CA ALA A 145 9.15 3.10 -10.98
C ALA A 145 8.54 2.90 -9.58
N GLU A 146 7.30 3.34 -9.40
CA GLU A 146 6.48 3.06 -8.22
C GLU A 146 5.04 2.78 -8.63
N ASP A 147 4.45 1.70 -8.11
CA ASP A 147 3.05 1.34 -8.32
C ASP A 147 2.30 1.46 -6.99
N TRP A 148 1.47 2.50 -6.86
CA TRP A 148 0.71 2.80 -5.65
C TRP A 148 -0.66 2.14 -5.69
N TYR A 149 -1.10 1.53 -4.58
CA TYR A 149 -2.40 0.88 -4.45
C TYR A 149 -2.61 -0.31 -5.41
N ARG A 150 -1.52 -0.90 -5.92
CA ARG A 150 -1.57 -2.15 -6.72
C ARG A 150 -1.85 -3.34 -5.81
N GLY A 151 -2.95 -4.03 -6.10
CA GLY A 151 -3.46 -5.13 -5.30
C GLY A 151 -2.68 -6.44 -5.41
N PRO A 152 -2.93 -7.38 -4.47
CA PRO A 152 -3.93 -7.26 -3.43
C PRO A 152 -3.45 -6.45 -2.22
N MET A 153 -4.21 -5.42 -1.86
CA MET A 153 -4.00 -4.71 -0.59
C MET A 153 -4.55 -5.55 0.56
N ARG A 154 -3.79 -5.55 1.66
CA ARG A 154 -4.02 -6.44 2.80
C ARG A 154 -3.32 -5.92 4.05
N SER A 155 -3.65 -6.51 5.20
CA SER A 155 -2.82 -6.35 6.39
C SER A 155 -1.46 -7.02 6.16
N THR A 156 -0.39 -6.31 6.52
CA THR A 156 1.00 -6.73 6.34
C THR A 156 1.86 -6.28 7.52
N GLY A 157 3.08 -6.80 7.62
CA GLY A 157 4.09 -6.31 8.55
C GLY A 157 4.82 -5.07 8.06
N THR A 158 5.56 -4.44 8.96
CA THR A 158 6.54 -3.40 8.66
C THR A 158 7.76 -3.98 7.96
N ARG A 159 8.52 -3.10 7.28
CA ARG A 159 9.77 -3.44 6.60
C ARG A 159 10.91 -2.59 7.13
N ARG A 160 12.12 -3.13 7.04
CA ARG A 160 13.36 -2.41 7.31
C ARG A 160 13.70 -1.47 6.15
N ALA A 161 14.70 -0.62 6.35
CA ALA A 161 15.19 0.29 5.31
C ALA A 161 15.73 -0.44 4.06
N ASP A 162 16.12 -1.71 4.16
CA ASP A 162 16.53 -2.56 3.05
C ASP A 162 15.38 -3.37 2.44
N LEU A 163 14.12 -3.04 2.79
CA LEU A 163 12.88 -3.68 2.35
C LEU A 163 12.65 -5.12 2.80
N SER A 164 13.58 -5.70 3.58
CA SER A 164 13.33 -7.01 4.17
C SER A 164 12.33 -6.89 5.33
N PRO A 165 11.67 -8.01 5.70
CA PRO A 165 10.72 -8.04 6.81
C PRO A 165 11.33 -7.49 8.10
N GLU A 166 10.55 -6.74 8.87
CA GLU A 166 10.88 -6.38 10.26
C GLU A 166 10.13 -7.31 11.24
N HIS A 167 10.39 -7.19 12.54
CA HIS A 167 9.61 -7.86 13.59
C HIS A 167 8.14 -7.42 13.57
N ILE A 168 7.25 -8.40 13.57
CA ILE A 168 5.78 -8.29 13.58
C ILE A 168 5.22 -8.94 14.85
N ALA A 169 5.88 -9.99 15.36
CA ALA A 169 5.49 -10.62 16.61
C ALA A 169 6.69 -11.22 17.34
N GLU A 170 6.74 -11.03 18.65
CA GLU A 170 7.88 -11.40 19.48
C GLU A 170 7.39 -11.96 20.82
N ARG A 171 8.25 -12.75 21.46
CA ARG A 171 8.08 -13.21 22.84
C ARG A 171 9.17 -12.62 23.72
N GLN A 172 8.77 -12.10 24.87
CA GLN A 172 9.65 -11.74 25.97
C GLN A 172 9.10 -12.35 27.25
N GLU A 173 9.84 -13.29 27.84
CA GLU A 173 9.42 -14.01 29.04
C GLU A 173 8.00 -14.64 28.91
N GLY A 174 7.08 -14.23 29.78
CA GLY A 174 5.68 -14.65 29.81
C GLY A 174 4.75 -13.80 28.92
N LEU A 175 5.30 -12.98 28.02
CA LEU A 175 4.53 -12.09 27.16
C LEU A 175 4.76 -12.40 25.68
N ILE A 176 3.67 -12.45 24.91
CA ILE A 176 3.73 -12.38 23.44
C ILE A 176 3.15 -11.05 23.01
N GLY A 177 3.90 -10.31 22.19
CA GLY A 177 3.46 -9.07 21.54
C GLY A 177 3.36 -9.27 20.03
N ALA A 178 2.36 -8.65 19.40
CA ALA A 178 2.26 -8.62 17.94
C ALA A 178 1.66 -7.29 17.46
N ALA A 179 2.11 -6.81 16.31
CA ALA A 179 1.57 -5.61 15.67
C ALA A 179 1.61 -5.72 14.15
N MET A 180 0.44 -5.59 13.51
CA MET A 180 0.33 -5.55 12.06
C MET A 180 -0.14 -4.18 11.59
N LEU A 181 0.30 -3.80 10.38
CA LEU A 181 -0.26 -2.66 9.68
C LEU A 181 -1.62 -3.04 9.09
N VAL A 182 -2.53 -2.08 9.06
CA VAL A 182 -3.89 -2.31 8.54
C VAL A 182 -3.88 -2.47 7.02
N TRP A 183 -3.01 -1.74 6.33
CA TRP A 183 -2.89 -1.77 4.88
C TRP A 183 -1.44 -1.82 4.43
N GLY A 184 -1.20 -2.60 3.38
CA GLY A 184 -0.05 -2.52 2.50
C GLY A 184 -0.46 -3.04 1.13
N ASP A 185 0.10 -2.45 0.08
CA ASP A 185 -0.10 -2.91 -1.28
C ASP A 185 0.92 -4.00 -1.65
N THR A 186 1.19 -4.20 -2.94
CA THR A 186 2.18 -5.20 -3.38
C THR A 186 3.61 -4.70 -3.37
N ASP A 187 3.84 -3.39 -3.21
CA ASP A 187 5.17 -2.84 -3.07
C ASP A 187 5.62 -2.95 -1.59
N PRO A 188 6.68 -3.72 -1.27
CA PRO A 188 7.18 -3.80 0.10
C PRO A 188 7.71 -2.47 0.64
N ASP A 189 7.95 -1.50 -0.24
CA ASP A 189 8.36 -0.15 0.11
C ASP A 189 7.21 0.72 0.65
N HIS A 190 5.97 0.25 0.50
CA HIS A 190 4.78 0.96 0.92
C HIS A 190 4.17 0.41 2.21
N TYR A 191 3.70 1.32 3.06
CA TYR A 191 2.97 0.98 4.28
C TYR A 191 1.83 1.95 4.53
N GLY A 192 0.67 1.40 4.93
CA GLY A 192 -0.55 2.15 5.08
C GLY A 192 -0.84 2.53 6.53
N MET A 193 -1.28 3.76 6.71
CA MET A 193 -1.85 4.26 7.95
C MET A 193 -3.38 4.29 7.82
N SER A 194 -4.06 3.77 8.84
CA SER A 194 -5.51 3.66 8.87
C SER A 194 -6.20 5.03 8.76
N GLY A 195 -7.34 5.05 8.06
CA GLY A 195 -8.28 6.15 8.07
C GLY A 195 -9.53 5.86 8.91
N PHE A 196 -10.50 6.76 8.86
CA PHE A 196 -11.83 6.54 9.39
C PHE A 196 -12.53 5.38 8.67
N GLY A 197 -13.21 4.51 9.42
CA GLY A 197 -13.87 3.32 8.89
C GLY A 197 -12.96 2.11 8.78
N ASP A 198 -11.64 2.29 8.92
CA ASP A 198 -10.72 1.18 9.11
C ASP A 198 -10.77 0.70 10.54
N VAL A 199 -11.03 -0.58 10.72
CA VAL A 199 -11.07 -1.22 12.03
C VAL A 199 -10.36 -2.56 11.95
N GLY A 200 -9.86 -3.03 13.08
CA GLY A 200 -9.23 -4.33 13.16
C GLY A 200 -9.14 -4.81 14.58
N ASN A 201 -8.87 -6.09 14.75
CA ASN A 201 -8.69 -6.72 16.05
C ASN A 201 -7.64 -7.82 15.93
N ALA A 202 -7.11 -8.22 17.08
CA ALA A 202 -6.20 -9.34 17.19
C ALA A 202 -6.63 -10.22 18.37
N GLU A 203 -6.51 -11.54 18.22
CA GLU A 203 -6.80 -12.50 19.28
C GLU A 203 -5.74 -13.59 19.27
N LEU A 204 -5.18 -13.88 20.45
CA LEU A 204 -4.19 -14.94 20.63
C LEU A 204 -4.82 -16.13 21.32
N PHE A 205 -4.55 -17.32 20.81
CA PHE A 205 -4.97 -18.58 21.39
C PHE A 205 -3.73 -19.40 21.74
N ALA A 206 -3.78 -20.15 22.84
CA ALA A 206 -2.82 -21.20 23.19
C ALA A 206 -3.57 -22.53 23.36
N ASP A 207 -3.14 -23.56 22.64
CA ASP A 207 -3.76 -24.90 22.61
C ASP A 207 -5.28 -24.86 22.38
N GLY A 208 -5.73 -23.91 21.55
CA GLY A 208 -7.13 -23.70 21.21
C GLY A 208 -7.94 -22.86 22.22
N VAL A 209 -7.34 -22.44 23.33
CA VAL A 209 -7.97 -21.57 24.34
C VAL A 209 -7.59 -20.12 24.08
N SER A 210 -8.58 -19.23 24.00
CA SER A 210 -8.34 -17.78 23.84
C SER A 210 -7.66 -17.21 25.09
N LEU A 211 -6.61 -16.43 24.87
CA LEU A 211 -5.90 -15.64 25.87
C LEU A 211 -6.39 -14.18 25.89
N GLY A 212 -7.42 -13.87 25.11
CA GLY A 212 -8.04 -12.55 25.07
C GLY A 212 -7.87 -11.85 23.73
N GLN A 213 -8.72 -10.85 23.53
CA GLN A 213 -8.81 -10.08 22.30
C GLN A 213 -8.33 -8.64 22.54
N SER A 214 -7.59 -8.11 21.57
CA SER A 214 -7.33 -6.68 21.42
C SER A 214 -8.32 -6.07 20.44
N ALA A 215 -8.86 -4.89 20.78
CA ALA A 215 -9.70 -4.09 19.89
C ALA A 215 -8.93 -3.41 18.74
N TRP A 216 -7.65 -3.76 18.56
CA TRP A 216 -6.75 -3.26 17.53
C TRP A 216 -6.02 -4.44 16.88
N PRO A 217 -5.50 -4.31 15.65
CA PRO A 217 -4.71 -5.35 14.97
C PRO A 217 -3.28 -5.47 15.52
N GLN A 218 -3.15 -5.28 16.84
CA GLN A 218 -1.94 -5.36 17.63
C GLN A 218 -2.33 -5.68 19.08
N GLY A 219 -1.45 -6.31 19.84
CA GLY A 219 -1.72 -6.64 21.23
C GLY A 219 -0.51 -7.18 21.97
N LEU A 220 -0.69 -7.32 23.27
CA LEU A 220 0.25 -7.94 24.21
C LEU A 220 -0.57 -8.88 25.10
N TRP A 221 -0.11 -10.11 25.24
CA TRP A 221 -0.83 -11.15 25.97
C TRP A 221 0.10 -11.83 26.98
N ASP A 222 -0.40 -12.10 28.17
CA ASP A 222 0.20 -13.04 29.10
C ASP A 222 0.02 -14.47 28.54
N VAL A 223 1.11 -15.23 28.50
CA VAL A 223 1.16 -16.56 27.91
C VAL A 223 1.79 -17.57 28.88
N PRO A 224 1.42 -18.86 28.82
CA PRO A 224 2.01 -19.88 29.68
C PRO A 224 3.51 -20.04 29.44
N ASP A 225 4.25 -20.39 30.49
CA ASP A 225 5.70 -20.65 30.40
C ASP A 225 6.03 -21.90 29.57
N ALA A 226 5.17 -22.92 29.65
CA ALA A 226 5.33 -24.18 28.94
C ALA A 226 5.26 -24.00 27.42
N ASP A 227 5.83 -24.97 26.70
CA ASP A 227 5.67 -25.09 25.25
C ASP A 227 4.18 -25.28 24.91
N ALA A 228 3.66 -24.47 23.98
CA ALA A 228 2.27 -24.50 23.55
C ALA A 228 2.14 -24.24 22.05
N ALA A 229 1.06 -24.73 21.45
CA ALA A 229 0.68 -24.37 20.09
C ALA A 229 -0.13 -23.07 20.12
N TYR A 230 0.38 -22.01 19.49
CA TYR A 230 -0.28 -20.73 19.42
C TYR A 230 -0.96 -20.52 18.08
N GLN A 231 -2.09 -19.81 18.13
CA GLN A 231 -2.72 -19.23 16.96
C GLN A 231 -2.95 -17.74 17.19
N LEU A 232 -2.35 -16.89 16.36
CA LEU A 232 -2.65 -15.46 16.33
C LEU A 232 -3.61 -15.19 15.18
N ARG A 233 -4.81 -14.69 15.47
CA ARG A 233 -5.78 -14.22 14.48
C ARG A 233 -5.74 -12.70 14.43
N VAL A 234 -5.52 -12.14 13.26
CA VAL A 234 -5.60 -10.69 13.00
C VAL A 234 -6.62 -10.44 11.91
N THR A 235 -7.62 -9.61 12.21
CA THR A 235 -8.64 -9.20 11.26
C THR A 235 -8.54 -7.71 11.05
N THR A 236 -8.54 -7.29 9.79
CA THR A 236 -8.60 -5.88 9.40
C THR A 236 -9.69 -5.70 8.37
N MET A 237 -10.50 -4.67 8.52
CA MET A 237 -11.55 -4.36 7.57
C MET A 237 -11.71 -2.87 7.37
N ARG A 238 -12.18 -2.50 6.18
CA ARG A 238 -12.69 -1.17 5.90
C ARG A 238 -14.21 -1.23 5.87
N PHE A 239 -14.84 -0.66 6.89
CA PHE A 239 -16.21 -0.24 6.75
C PHE A 239 -16.25 0.90 5.72
N ASN A 240 -16.95 0.68 4.61
CA ASN A 240 -17.11 1.68 3.57
C ASN A 240 -18.42 2.43 3.77
N PRO A 241 -18.41 3.61 4.42
CA PRO A 241 -19.61 4.43 4.51
C PRO A 241 -20.00 5.08 3.17
N GLY A 242 -19.22 4.87 2.11
CA GLY A 242 -19.33 5.60 0.85
C GLY A 242 -18.87 7.05 1.01
N ALA A 243 -19.41 7.94 0.18
CA ALA A 243 -19.18 9.36 0.32
C ALA A 243 -19.65 9.85 1.71
N PRO A 244 -18.91 10.76 2.39
CA PRO A 244 -17.77 11.52 1.87
C PRO A 244 -16.38 10.93 2.21
N ASN A 245 -16.28 9.75 2.83
CA ASN A 245 -15.00 9.24 3.33
C ASN A 245 -14.33 8.31 2.30
N HIS A 246 -15.02 7.28 1.82
CA HIS A 246 -14.41 6.32 0.88
C HIS A 246 -15.19 6.19 -0.43
N PRO A 247 -15.50 7.31 -1.13
CA PRO A 247 -16.24 7.23 -2.38
C PRO A 247 -15.47 6.36 -3.38
N ASN A 248 -16.17 5.39 -3.97
CA ASN A 248 -15.67 4.51 -5.03
C ASN A 248 -14.54 3.52 -4.64
N TRP A 249 -14.19 3.39 -3.36
CA TRP A 249 -13.33 2.29 -2.93
C TRP A 249 -14.10 0.98 -3.02
N SER A 250 -13.71 0.02 -3.86
CA SER A 250 -14.56 -1.16 -4.22
C SER A 250 -13.93 -2.54 -3.97
N LEU A 251 -12.66 -2.60 -3.57
CA LEU A 251 -11.86 -3.81 -3.43
C LEU A 251 -11.20 -3.85 -2.03
N PHE A 252 -10.66 -5.00 -1.61
CA PHE A 252 -9.82 -5.11 -0.40
C PHE A 252 -10.51 -4.73 0.92
N TYR A 253 -11.79 -5.05 1.13
CA TYR A 253 -12.51 -4.58 2.33
C TYR A 253 -12.24 -5.36 3.60
N GLY A 254 -11.67 -6.55 3.50
CA GLY A 254 -11.48 -7.42 4.65
C GLY A 254 -10.28 -8.33 4.43
N THR A 255 -9.42 -8.39 5.43
CA THR A 255 -8.36 -9.39 5.53
C THR A 255 -8.48 -10.09 6.87
N GLU A 256 -8.40 -11.41 6.87
CA GLU A 256 -8.15 -12.19 8.07
C GLU A 256 -6.86 -12.98 7.87
N THR A 257 -5.91 -12.83 8.79
CA THR A 257 -4.66 -13.58 8.81
C THR A 257 -4.59 -14.39 10.08
N GLN A 258 -4.41 -15.70 9.94
CA GLN A 258 -4.22 -16.63 11.04
C GLN A 258 -2.81 -17.19 10.97
N PHE A 259 -1.97 -16.84 11.94
CA PHE A 259 -0.64 -17.43 12.11
C PHE A 259 -0.74 -18.58 13.09
N ARG A 260 -0.03 -19.67 12.82
CA ARG A 260 0.04 -20.87 13.65
C ARG A 260 1.51 -21.18 13.90
N PHE A 261 1.92 -21.23 15.16
CA PHE A 261 3.31 -21.42 15.52
C PHE A 261 3.42 -22.09 16.89
N ARG A 262 4.61 -22.61 17.24
CA ARG A 262 4.90 -23.07 18.61
C ARG A 262 5.86 -22.12 19.31
N SER A 263 5.71 -21.98 20.62
CA SER A 263 6.59 -21.13 21.43
C SER A 263 6.65 -21.63 22.87
N GLN A 264 7.79 -21.44 23.52
CA GLN A 264 8.03 -21.70 24.93
C GLN A 264 8.71 -20.47 25.55
N ARG A 265 8.59 -20.27 26.86
CA ARG A 265 9.34 -19.23 27.55
C ARG A 265 10.84 -19.40 27.31
N PRO A 266 11.54 -18.36 26.80
CA PRO A 266 12.99 -18.36 26.72
C PRO A 266 13.62 -18.52 28.11
N SER A 267 14.81 -19.11 28.18
CA SER A 267 15.53 -19.32 29.45
C SER A 267 16.08 -18.02 30.06
N ASP A 268 16.08 -16.92 29.32
CA ASP A 268 16.54 -15.60 29.74
C ASP A 268 15.46 -14.52 29.52
N ALA A 269 15.82 -13.27 29.81
CA ALA A 269 14.94 -12.11 29.65
C ALA A 269 14.99 -11.46 28.26
N GLY A 270 15.53 -12.19 27.26
CA GLY A 270 15.67 -11.71 25.90
C GLY A 270 14.33 -11.54 25.17
N LEU A 271 14.38 -10.79 24.07
CA LEU A 271 13.27 -10.60 23.13
C LEU A 271 13.54 -11.47 21.90
N TYR A 272 12.59 -12.34 21.55
CA TYR A 272 12.76 -13.34 20.50
C TYR A 272 11.65 -13.25 19.47
N ALA A 273 12.02 -13.20 18.19
CA ALA A 273 11.07 -13.28 17.09
C ALA A 273 10.27 -14.60 17.16
N LEU A 274 8.96 -14.50 16.93
CA LEU A 274 8.11 -15.68 16.82
C LEU A 274 8.24 -16.34 15.42
N PRO A 275 7.89 -17.63 15.28
CA PRO A 275 7.93 -18.34 13.99
C PRO A 275 6.77 -17.92 13.05
N ILE A 276 6.77 -16.66 12.61
CA ILE A 276 5.67 -16.06 11.83
C ILE A 276 6.03 -15.99 10.35
N LEU A 277 5.13 -16.52 9.52
CA LEU A 277 5.19 -16.42 8.06
C LEU A 277 4.39 -15.22 7.54
N VAL A 278 5.03 -14.37 6.73
CA VAL A 278 4.46 -13.16 6.12
C VAL A 278 4.09 -13.44 4.65
N PRO A 279 2.79 -13.43 4.27
CA PRO A 279 2.37 -13.70 2.90
C PRO A 279 2.74 -12.60 1.87
N SER A 280 3.12 -13.04 0.68
CA SER A 280 3.39 -12.22 -0.51
C SER A 280 2.54 -12.68 -1.69
N TYR A 281 2.19 -11.76 -2.59
CA TYR A 281 1.36 -12.02 -3.77
C TYR A 281 1.93 -11.33 -4.99
N ASP A 282 1.72 -11.94 -6.16
CA ASP A 282 1.96 -11.35 -7.46
C ASP A 282 0.77 -11.65 -8.38
N ILE A 283 -0.01 -10.62 -8.71
CA ILE A 283 -1.25 -10.73 -9.49
C ILE A 283 -1.20 -9.73 -10.65
N GLY A 284 -1.33 -10.23 -11.89
CA GLY A 284 -1.32 -9.43 -13.11
C GLY A 284 -2.60 -8.62 -13.30
N VAL A 285 -2.77 -7.52 -12.55
CA VAL A 285 -3.89 -6.59 -12.65
C VAL A 285 -3.53 -5.30 -13.38
N ASP A 286 -4.53 -4.64 -13.97
CA ASP A 286 -4.39 -3.31 -14.56
C ASP A 286 -4.39 -2.18 -13.50
N THR A 287 -4.33 -0.92 -13.95
CA THR A 287 -4.35 0.27 -13.09
C THR A 287 -5.66 0.48 -12.34
N ARG A 288 -6.70 -0.31 -12.60
CA ARG A 288 -7.95 -0.34 -11.84
C ARG A 288 -8.05 -1.57 -10.93
N ASN A 289 -6.97 -2.33 -10.79
CA ASN A 289 -6.94 -3.60 -10.07
C ASN A 289 -7.88 -4.65 -10.70
N LEU A 290 -7.98 -4.65 -12.04
CA LEU A 290 -8.80 -5.59 -12.80
C LEU A 290 -7.94 -6.59 -13.58
N ALA A 291 -8.36 -7.86 -13.53
CA ALA A 291 -7.81 -8.96 -14.29
C ALA A 291 -8.74 -9.30 -15.48
N PRO A 292 -8.20 -9.82 -16.60
CA PRO A 292 -9.03 -10.27 -17.73
C PRO A 292 -9.90 -11.49 -17.36
N ALA A 293 -11.09 -11.60 -17.94
CA ALA A 293 -11.94 -12.79 -17.85
C ALA A 293 -11.38 -13.98 -18.66
N ASP A 294 -10.26 -14.55 -18.20
CA ASP A 294 -9.58 -15.67 -18.85
C ASP A 294 -9.86 -16.99 -18.12
N ALA A 295 -9.84 -18.09 -18.87
CA ALA A 295 -10.00 -19.44 -18.30
C ALA A 295 -8.74 -19.92 -17.55
N ALA A 296 -7.61 -19.23 -17.71
CA ALA A 296 -6.33 -19.62 -17.15
C ALA A 296 -5.56 -18.40 -16.61
N PHE A 297 -6.17 -17.67 -15.67
CA PHE A 297 -5.50 -16.54 -15.03
C PHE A 297 -4.56 -17.01 -13.92
N GLU A 298 -3.28 -16.62 -13.97
CA GLU A 298 -2.29 -16.97 -12.96
C GLU A 298 -2.33 -16.02 -11.76
N VAL A 299 -2.38 -16.58 -10.55
CA VAL A 299 -2.22 -15.87 -9.28
C VAL A 299 -0.98 -16.42 -8.59
N GLY A 300 0.07 -15.60 -8.47
CA GLY A 300 1.29 -15.91 -7.74
C GLY A 300 1.16 -15.59 -6.26
N PHE A 301 1.70 -16.45 -5.40
CA PHE A 301 1.74 -16.24 -3.96
C PHE A 301 2.88 -17.00 -3.27
N GLY A 302 3.20 -16.61 -2.05
CA GLY A 302 4.24 -17.24 -1.23
C GLY A 302 4.25 -16.67 0.17
N ALA A 303 5.22 -17.08 0.99
CA ALA A 303 5.49 -16.47 2.28
C ALA A 303 6.98 -16.58 2.61
N GLY A 304 7.44 -15.72 3.52
CA GLY A 304 8.76 -15.80 4.13
C GLY A 304 8.68 -15.45 5.62
N GLY A 305 9.75 -15.74 6.37
CA GLY A 305 9.81 -15.39 7.78
C GLY A 305 9.90 -13.87 8.01
N GLN A 306 9.46 -13.43 9.18
CA GLN A 306 9.82 -12.11 9.69
C GLN A 306 11.32 -12.01 10.01
N ARG A 307 11.78 -10.84 10.46
CA ARG A 307 13.16 -10.68 10.90
C ARG A 307 13.51 -11.69 12.00
N ASP A 308 14.74 -12.23 11.93
CA ASP A 308 15.31 -13.21 12.86
C ASP A 308 14.53 -14.55 12.95
N TYR A 309 13.66 -14.81 11.96
CA TYR A 309 13.07 -16.12 11.72
C TYR A 309 13.36 -16.57 10.28
N ASP A 310 14.17 -17.61 10.13
CA ASP A 310 14.32 -18.30 8.84
C ASP A 310 13.20 -19.33 8.70
N ALA A 311 12.37 -19.16 7.68
CA ALA A 311 11.28 -20.09 7.39
C ALA A 311 11.75 -21.33 6.62
N GLY A 312 12.97 -21.34 6.07
CA GLY A 312 13.41 -22.41 5.17
C GLY A 312 12.47 -22.57 3.97
N GLN A 313 12.16 -23.81 3.59
CA GLN A 313 11.22 -24.08 2.49
C GLN A 313 9.76 -24.08 2.94
N ILE A 314 8.87 -23.54 2.11
CA ILE A 314 7.43 -23.79 2.24
C ILE A 314 7.10 -25.20 1.73
N THR A 315 6.67 -26.08 2.63
CA THR A 315 6.46 -27.51 2.37
C THR A 315 5.02 -27.85 1.96
N ALA A 316 4.04 -27.03 2.38
CA ALA A 316 2.65 -27.18 1.97
C ALA A 316 2.03 -25.83 1.57
N ALA A 317 1.24 -25.84 0.50
CA ALA A 317 0.53 -24.68 -0.01
C ALA A 317 -0.84 -25.08 -0.55
N GLN A 318 -1.88 -24.41 -0.09
CA GLN A 318 -3.25 -24.54 -0.61
C GLN A 318 -3.80 -23.15 -0.94
N ALA A 319 -4.68 -23.10 -1.93
CA ALA A 319 -5.35 -21.86 -2.32
C ALA A 319 -6.82 -22.11 -2.65
N TRP A 320 -7.64 -21.12 -2.34
CA TRP A 320 -9.05 -21.08 -2.68
C TRP A 320 -9.41 -19.73 -3.28
N VAL A 321 -10.38 -19.76 -4.18
CA VAL A 321 -10.99 -18.57 -4.78
C VAL A 321 -12.46 -18.52 -4.44
N SER A 322 -13.00 -17.31 -4.41
CA SER A 322 -14.43 -17.05 -4.27
C SER A 322 -14.85 -15.94 -5.22
N PHE A 323 -16.00 -16.10 -5.87
CA PHE A 323 -16.60 -15.11 -6.77
C PHE A 323 -17.84 -14.44 -6.16
N ASP A 324 -18.10 -14.68 -4.87
CA ASP A 324 -19.27 -14.22 -4.10
C ASP A 324 -18.86 -13.64 -2.74
N ASP A 325 -17.75 -12.89 -2.75
CA ASP A 325 -17.21 -12.16 -1.61
C ASP A 325 -16.90 -13.04 -0.37
N GLY A 326 -16.51 -14.29 -0.59
CA GLY A 326 -16.10 -15.23 0.45
C GLY A 326 -17.23 -16.06 1.06
N THR A 327 -18.42 -16.03 0.46
CA THR A 327 -19.57 -16.84 0.91
C THR A 327 -19.35 -18.33 0.58
N THR A 328 -18.88 -18.62 -0.63
CA THR A 328 -18.47 -19.97 -1.06
C THR A 328 -17.03 -19.96 -1.55
N TRP A 329 -16.30 -21.04 -1.29
CA TRP A 329 -14.87 -21.16 -1.61
C TRP A 329 -14.64 -22.40 -2.48
N GLN A 330 -13.89 -22.22 -3.56
CA GLN A 330 -13.48 -23.28 -4.47
C GLN A 330 -11.97 -23.48 -4.30
N GLU A 331 -11.54 -24.70 -3.99
CA GLU A 331 -10.11 -25.03 -3.95
C GLU A 331 -9.56 -25.05 -5.37
N VAL A 332 -8.39 -24.44 -5.56
CA VAL A 332 -7.72 -24.34 -6.85
C VAL A 332 -6.38 -25.06 -6.79
N THR A 333 -5.96 -25.63 -7.92
CA THR A 333 -4.71 -26.38 -7.98
C THR A 333 -3.52 -25.43 -7.81
N VAL A 334 -2.61 -25.78 -6.91
CA VAL A 334 -1.40 -25.02 -6.63
C VAL A 334 -0.20 -25.75 -7.21
N THR A 335 0.66 -25.02 -7.91
CA THR A 335 1.93 -25.53 -8.43
C THR A 335 3.08 -24.67 -7.94
N ARG A 336 4.24 -25.29 -7.67
CA ARG A 336 5.44 -24.55 -7.24
C ARG A 336 6.06 -23.83 -8.44
N LYS A 337 6.42 -22.55 -8.28
CA LYS A 337 7.08 -21.71 -9.29
C LYS A 337 8.23 -20.95 -8.62
N GLY A 338 9.45 -21.43 -8.81
CA GLY A 338 10.63 -20.91 -8.10
C GLY A 338 10.52 -21.09 -6.59
N ALA A 339 10.72 -20.02 -5.83
CA ALA A 339 10.59 -19.99 -4.37
C ALA A 339 9.12 -19.86 -3.89
N GLY A 340 8.19 -19.54 -4.79
CA GLY A 340 6.77 -19.36 -4.48
C GLY A 340 5.89 -20.40 -5.17
N PHE A 341 4.62 -20.04 -5.29
CA PHE A 341 3.57 -20.87 -5.86
C PHE A 341 2.73 -20.06 -6.84
N VAL A 342 2.11 -20.77 -7.77
CA VAL A 342 1.13 -20.22 -8.68
C VAL A 342 -0.11 -21.11 -8.68
N THR A 343 -1.28 -20.48 -8.73
CA THR A 343 -2.53 -21.16 -9.04
C THR A 343 -3.15 -20.58 -10.29
N THR A 344 -3.86 -21.42 -11.03
CA THR A 344 -4.59 -21.04 -12.24
C THR A 344 -6.08 -20.97 -11.91
N VAL A 345 -6.66 -19.81 -12.15
CA VAL A 345 -8.07 -19.51 -11.85
C VAL A 345 -8.84 -19.43 -13.16
N ASP A 346 -9.87 -20.26 -13.31
CA ASP A 346 -10.87 -20.06 -14.36
C ASP A 346 -11.84 -18.95 -13.93
N GLN A 347 -11.66 -17.78 -14.55
CA GLN A 347 -12.50 -16.61 -14.34
C GLN A 347 -13.16 -16.14 -15.64
N SER A 348 -13.27 -17.03 -16.63
CA SER A 348 -13.86 -16.76 -17.94
C SER A 348 -15.33 -16.33 -17.85
N SER A 349 -16.07 -16.87 -16.88
CA SER A 349 -17.48 -16.51 -16.61
C SER A 349 -17.65 -15.47 -15.49
N ALA A 350 -16.56 -14.80 -15.08
CA ALA A 350 -16.55 -13.92 -13.91
C ALA A 350 -16.49 -12.43 -14.25
N ALA A 351 -16.61 -12.02 -15.51
CA ALA A 351 -16.63 -10.62 -15.91
C ALA A 351 -17.59 -9.78 -15.05
N GLY A 352 -17.10 -8.64 -14.53
CA GLY A 352 -17.85 -7.77 -13.63
C GLY A 352 -17.93 -8.25 -12.17
N LYS A 353 -17.40 -9.41 -11.82
CA LYS A 353 -17.32 -9.90 -10.44
C LYS A 353 -16.01 -9.47 -9.76
N ASN A 354 -15.94 -9.70 -8.45
CA ASN A 354 -14.70 -9.62 -7.70
C ASN A 354 -14.25 -11.04 -7.35
N VAL A 355 -12.95 -11.22 -7.24
CA VAL A 355 -12.35 -12.46 -6.73
C VAL A 355 -11.83 -12.20 -5.33
N SER A 356 -12.25 -13.02 -4.37
CA SER A 356 -11.62 -13.13 -3.06
C SER A 356 -10.64 -14.30 -3.07
N LEU A 357 -9.53 -14.16 -2.35
CA LEU A 357 -8.47 -15.15 -2.28
C LEU A 357 -8.31 -15.64 -0.85
N ARG A 358 -8.06 -16.94 -0.70
CA ARG A 358 -7.59 -17.53 0.55
C ARG A 358 -6.39 -18.40 0.25
N VAL A 359 -5.30 -18.21 0.96
CA VAL A 359 -4.10 -19.06 0.85
C VAL A 359 -3.77 -19.63 2.22
N ASP A 360 -3.19 -20.82 2.23
CA ASP A 360 -2.68 -21.49 3.42
C ASP A 360 -1.29 -22.04 3.11
N LEU A 361 -0.30 -21.64 3.89
CA LEU A 361 1.12 -21.94 3.69
C LEU A 361 1.70 -22.51 4.98
N THR A 362 2.53 -23.54 4.87
CA THR A 362 3.26 -24.15 6.00
C THR A 362 4.72 -24.32 5.64
N ASP A 363 5.61 -23.93 6.54
CA ASP A 363 7.06 -24.06 6.37
C ASP A 363 7.60 -25.43 6.79
N GLU A 364 8.89 -25.68 6.59
CA GLU A 364 9.56 -26.93 6.95
C GLU A 364 9.70 -27.15 8.46
N HIS A 365 9.47 -26.11 9.25
CA HIS A 365 9.44 -26.15 10.71
C HIS A 365 8.02 -26.43 11.26
N GLY A 366 7.02 -26.53 10.39
CA GLY A 366 5.63 -26.81 10.74
C GLY A 366 4.82 -25.60 11.19
N ASN A 367 5.38 -24.38 11.07
CA ASN A 367 4.64 -23.15 11.32
C ASN A 367 3.87 -22.74 10.06
N GLY A 368 2.74 -22.05 10.23
CA GLY A 368 1.83 -21.80 9.14
C GLY A 368 1.14 -20.44 9.17
N VAL A 369 0.70 -20.00 8.01
CA VAL A 369 -0.13 -18.81 7.84
C VAL A 369 -1.28 -19.11 6.90
N ARG A 370 -2.49 -18.74 7.31
CA ARG A 370 -3.67 -18.70 6.45
C ARG A 370 -4.13 -17.27 6.33
N GLN A 371 -4.21 -16.74 5.11
CA GLN A 371 -4.71 -15.39 4.87
C GLN A 371 -5.88 -15.42 3.91
N THR A 372 -6.96 -14.73 4.28
CA THR A 372 -8.16 -14.52 3.47
C THR A 372 -8.25 -13.04 3.13
N ILE A 373 -8.37 -12.70 1.84
CA ILE A 373 -8.53 -11.34 1.34
C ILE A 373 -9.84 -11.27 0.56
N ILE A 374 -10.78 -10.45 1.04
CA ILE A 374 -12.07 -10.25 0.41
C ILE A 374 -11.94 -9.19 -0.70
N ARG A 375 -12.39 -9.56 -1.91
CA ARG A 375 -12.25 -8.75 -3.13
C ARG A 375 -10.80 -8.35 -3.41
N ALA A 376 -9.93 -9.36 -3.50
CA ALA A 376 -8.51 -9.24 -3.82
C ALA A 376 -8.22 -8.71 -5.24
N TYR A 377 -9.16 -8.78 -6.17
CA TYR A 377 -9.13 -8.05 -7.45
C TYR A 377 -10.52 -8.11 -8.11
N GLY A 378 -10.73 -7.30 -9.15
CA GLY A 378 -11.93 -7.37 -10.01
C GLY A 378 -11.67 -8.08 -11.33
N VAL A 379 -12.70 -8.57 -12.00
CA VAL A 379 -12.59 -9.17 -13.35
C VAL A 379 -13.28 -8.26 -14.38
N ARG A 380 -12.61 -8.00 -15.51
CA ARG A 380 -13.10 -7.14 -16.60
C ARG A 380 -13.50 -7.90 -17.85
#